data_AF-A0AAN0JQP4-F1
#
_entry.id   AF-A0AAN0JQP4-F1
#
_cell.length_a   1.000
_cell.length_b   1.000
_cell.length_c   1.000
_cell.angle_alpha   90.00
_cell.angle_beta   90.00
_cell.angle_gamma   90.00
#
_symmetry.space_group_name_H-M   'P 1'
#
loop_
_entity.id
_entity.type
_entity.pdbx_description
1 polymer ?
#
loop_
_entity_poly.entity_id
_entity_poly.type
_entity_poly.pdbx_seq_one_letter_code
_entity_poly.pdbx_strand_id
1 'polypeptide(L)'
;MRQLECSETIPSVAYKRMVATSGPSQDHLAIQLPKNRKQIKNLQARFRQRLRISHDALYNIHELAYDLEDFVHKVVTFPDVVIVCGMKQMLLEVERILQVQTHDSHEYSQLLSYDTTFKLGDFYVSPLLFRNILFETKPVMPSLFMIHERKLKATHDELMRVVSQLLPSLVNGSNTIPLVTDDEKGFDAINCHLHKVCRLYCWNHIINASKIWLRGHGATSSEIPIYVNNIRNLLHQPSEDEYCKLLTELKGSWSQPFVTYYMSEIHSKVKHSGRWVLDRLHVYDPISGVTSNQSEGFNSVLKRIQTWKEIPIDTALLSLYHLQVFYWNEWQRGLAGLGEYRLCNRFIIARIDKEDIFLIPTISLEDIVKAAKEGGPRHIYQNLVEDNETTENSNESNGREETANNPEMMSEDESCPQTPVDNSLRDADDGIVQQSQIVRAELLVKNGLLSHDPKVGSFTVTGSSGKLHVVRLFPSEYCSCPSTTTCYHILGAKLSLGIPIKKDMKQVNLSQLRWNKRSKGQKKCGRKRPRPGDNDVVVTPAPDSQNWEESSGLPRKSLKISGQVSITESNAVEQIEVNSAAERSINVCEECNEVEGNQNSNQN
;
A
#
# COMPACT_ATOMS: atom_id res chain seq x y z
N MET A 1 15.00 -32.48 -3.25
CA MET A 1 15.52 -31.09 -3.12
C MET A 1 14.86 -30.11 -4.09
N ARG A 2 14.76 -30.35 -5.40
CA ARG A 2 14.06 -29.43 -6.35
C ARG A 2 12.60 -29.12 -5.95
N GLN A 3 11.84 -30.12 -5.49
CA GLN A 3 10.47 -29.90 -4.96
C GLN A 3 10.40 -28.97 -3.74
N LEU A 4 11.49 -28.84 -2.96
CA LEU A 4 11.56 -27.88 -1.84
C LEU A 4 11.85 -26.46 -2.29
N GLU A 5 12.50 -26.28 -3.45
CA GLU A 5 12.82 -24.95 -3.99
C GLU A 5 11.54 -24.17 -4.26
N CYS A 6 10.52 -24.86 -4.80
CA CYS A 6 9.21 -24.30 -5.14
C CYS A 6 8.15 -24.52 -4.06
N SER A 7 8.47 -25.12 -2.90
CA SER A 7 7.48 -25.49 -1.89
C SER A 7 6.99 -24.28 -1.06
N GLU A 8 5.67 -24.11 -0.95
CA GLU A 8 5.01 -23.12 -0.09
C GLU A 8 5.10 -23.42 1.42
N THR A 9 5.59 -24.60 1.79
CA THR A 9 5.61 -24.99 3.21
C THR A 9 6.68 -24.22 3.99
N ILE A 10 6.32 -23.81 5.21
CA ILE A 10 7.24 -23.13 6.13
C ILE A 10 8.51 -23.99 6.26
N PRO A 11 9.74 -23.43 6.18
CA PRO A 11 10.97 -24.20 6.19
C PRO A 11 11.06 -25.21 7.35
N SER A 12 10.47 -24.90 8.51
CA SER A 12 10.39 -25.79 9.65
C SER A 12 9.45 -26.98 9.45
N VAL A 13 8.32 -26.78 8.76
CA VAL A 13 7.35 -27.84 8.42
C VAL A 13 7.91 -28.70 7.30
N ALA A 14 8.47 -28.08 6.26
CA ALA A 14 9.14 -28.76 5.15
C ALA A 14 10.28 -29.67 5.65
N TYR A 15 11.12 -29.14 6.55
CA TYR A 15 12.20 -29.88 7.20
C TYR A 15 11.68 -31.07 7.98
N LYS A 16 10.72 -30.83 8.90
CA LYS A 16 10.17 -31.88 9.76
C LYS A 16 9.50 -32.98 8.95
N ARG A 17 8.77 -32.62 7.89
CA ARG A 17 8.14 -33.57 6.97
C ARG A 17 9.19 -34.46 6.32
N MET A 18 10.22 -33.87 5.71
CA MET A 18 11.28 -34.66 5.06
C MET A 18 12.04 -35.58 6.00
N VAL A 19 12.37 -35.11 7.21
CA VAL A 19 13.02 -35.94 8.21
C VAL A 19 12.09 -37.08 8.67
N ALA A 20 10.79 -36.84 8.77
CA ALA A 20 9.81 -37.84 9.19
C ALA A 20 9.41 -38.86 8.10
N THR A 21 9.43 -38.47 6.82
CA THR A 21 9.09 -39.36 5.69
C THR A 21 10.25 -40.27 5.29
N SER A 22 11.45 -40.02 5.82
CA SER A 22 12.64 -40.84 5.57
C SER A 22 12.65 -41.99 6.57
N GLY A 23 12.26 -43.19 6.14
CA GLY A 23 12.30 -44.39 6.98
C GLY A 23 13.72 -44.74 7.47
N PRO A 24 13.84 -45.59 8.50
CA PRO A 24 15.11 -45.87 9.19
C PRO A 24 16.14 -46.70 8.41
N SER A 25 15.91 -47.05 7.15
CA SER A 25 16.62 -48.16 6.48
C SER A 25 17.56 -47.81 5.32
N GLN A 26 17.97 -46.55 5.12
CA GLN A 26 19.00 -46.23 4.11
C GLN A 26 19.92 -45.07 4.52
N ASP A 27 21.15 -45.38 4.96
CA ASP A 27 22.19 -44.41 5.30
C ASP A 27 22.53 -43.46 4.13
N HIS A 28 22.33 -43.89 2.89
CA HIS A 28 22.52 -43.06 1.70
C HIS A 28 21.48 -41.93 1.55
N LEU A 29 20.26 -42.09 2.10
CA LEU A 29 19.23 -41.04 2.06
C LEU A 29 19.53 -39.89 3.03
N ALA A 30 20.22 -40.15 4.15
CA ALA A 30 20.56 -39.13 5.15
C ALA A 30 21.42 -37.99 4.57
N ILE A 31 22.24 -38.27 3.56
CA ILE A 31 23.08 -37.29 2.85
C ILE A 31 22.24 -36.42 1.88
N GLN A 32 21.15 -36.95 1.36
CA GLN A 32 20.25 -36.25 0.43
C GLN A 32 19.19 -35.38 1.13
N LEU A 33 19.04 -35.55 2.45
CA LEU A 33 18.15 -34.73 3.26
C LEU A 33 18.76 -33.34 3.54
N PRO A 34 17.90 -32.31 3.66
CA PRO A 34 18.35 -31.01 4.12
C PRO A 34 18.96 -31.14 5.52
N LYS A 35 20.20 -30.66 5.70
CA LYS A 35 20.99 -30.71 6.94
C LYS A 35 20.34 -29.93 8.08
N ASN A 36 19.64 -28.85 7.76
CA ASN A 36 18.95 -28.02 8.73
C ASN A 36 17.88 -27.15 8.05
N ARG A 37 17.03 -26.54 8.88
CA ARG A 37 16.00 -25.58 8.44
C ARG A 37 16.59 -24.39 7.65
N LYS A 38 17.85 -24.02 7.92
CA LYS A 38 18.54 -22.91 7.22
C LYS A 38 18.87 -23.29 5.78
N GLN A 39 19.17 -24.55 5.49
CA GLN A 39 19.40 -25.02 4.13
C GLN A 39 18.14 -24.90 3.28
N ILE A 40 16.97 -25.32 3.79
CA ILE A 40 15.68 -25.14 3.09
C ILE A 40 15.37 -23.65 2.92
N LYS A 41 15.56 -22.84 3.98
CA LYS A 41 15.38 -21.38 3.90
C LYS A 41 16.23 -20.76 2.80
N ASN A 42 17.51 -21.14 2.70
CA ASN A 42 18.43 -20.65 1.67
C ASN A 42 18.05 -21.16 0.27
N LEU A 43 17.58 -22.40 0.16
CA LEU A 43 17.12 -23.00 -1.10
C LEU A 43 15.91 -22.24 -1.67
N GLN A 44 14.88 -22.04 -0.84
CA GLN A 44 13.70 -21.26 -1.17
C GLN A 44 14.03 -19.79 -1.42
N ALA A 45 14.97 -19.20 -0.66
CA ALA A 45 15.43 -17.83 -0.89
C ALA A 45 16.16 -17.68 -2.24
N ARG A 46 17.05 -18.62 -2.60
CA ARG A 46 17.73 -18.64 -3.90
C ARG A 46 16.77 -18.83 -5.06
N PHE A 47 15.75 -19.70 -4.90
CA PHE A 47 14.70 -19.86 -5.89
C PHE A 47 13.93 -18.54 -6.12
N ARG A 48 13.42 -17.92 -5.05
CA ARG A 48 12.76 -16.60 -5.13
C ARG A 48 13.65 -15.51 -5.72
N GLN A 49 14.94 -15.54 -5.41
CA GLN A 49 15.89 -14.56 -5.95
C GLN A 49 16.10 -14.71 -7.47
N ARG A 50 15.91 -15.91 -8.05
CA ARG A 50 15.92 -16.15 -9.51
C ARG A 50 14.65 -15.65 -10.22
N LEU A 51 13.58 -15.40 -9.48
CA LEU A 51 12.29 -14.95 -10.03
C LEU A 51 12.11 -13.42 -10.03
N ARG A 52 13.05 -12.69 -9.42
CA ARG A 52 13.02 -11.22 -9.39
C ARG A 52 13.30 -10.63 -10.77
N ILE A 53 12.66 -9.49 -11.08
CA ILE A 53 12.97 -8.71 -12.29
C ILE A 53 14.43 -8.28 -12.25
N SER A 54 14.90 -7.71 -11.14
CA SER A 54 16.32 -7.41 -10.92
C SER A 54 16.69 -7.54 -9.44
N HIS A 55 17.99 -7.45 -9.12
CA HIS A 55 18.45 -7.40 -7.73
C HIS A 55 18.25 -6.03 -7.07
N ASP A 56 17.96 -4.97 -7.83
CA ASP A 56 17.71 -3.63 -7.33
C ASP A 56 16.22 -3.28 -7.40
N ALA A 57 15.55 -3.36 -6.24
CA ALA A 57 14.12 -3.10 -6.15
C ALA A 57 13.76 -1.63 -6.42
N LEU A 58 14.65 -0.67 -6.13
CA LEU A 58 14.40 0.75 -6.39
C LEU A 58 14.47 1.04 -7.89
N TYR A 59 15.46 0.48 -8.57
CA TYR A 59 15.51 0.53 -10.03
C TYR A 59 14.25 -0.06 -10.65
N ASN A 60 13.79 -1.23 -10.16
CA ASN A 60 12.57 -1.86 -10.66
C ASN A 60 11.32 -0.99 -10.43
N ILE A 61 11.23 -0.24 -9.33
CA ILE A 61 10.12 0.69 -9.11
C ILE A 61 10.09 1.77 -10.19
N HIS A 62 11.24 2.33 -10.55
CA HIS A 62 11.29 3.37 -11.58
C HIS A 62 10.94 2.81 -12.96
N GLU A 63 11.39 1.60 -13.28
CA GLU A 63 10.97 0.90 -14.50
C GLU A 63 9.46 0.62 -14.50
N LEU A 64 8.91 0.12 -13.39
CA LEU A 64 7.47 -0.10 -13.23
C LEU A 64 6.67 1.21 -13.30
N ALA A 65 7.19 2.31 -12.76
CA ALA A 65 6.54 3.61 -12.84
C ALA A 65 6.48 4.12 -14.28
N TYR A 66 7.48 3.79 -15.10
CA TYR A 66 7.48 4.09 -16.51
C TYR A 66 6.54 3.17 -17.30
N ASP A 67 6.60 1.86 -17.03
CA ASP A 67 5.73 0.87 -17.69
C ASP A 67 4.25 1.12 -17.33
N LEU A 68 3.96 1.46 -16.08
CA LEU A 68 2.62 1.76 -15.56
C LEU A 68 2.38 3.27 -15.49
N GLU A 69 2.52 3.96 -16.64
CA GLU A 69 2.52 5.42 -16.80
C GLU A 69 1.36 6.16 -16.09
N ASP A 70 0.20 5.49 -15.92
CA ASP A 70 -1.00 6.05 -15.28
C ASP A 70 -1.29 5.50 -13.87
N PHE A 71 -0.39 4.70 -13.30
CA PHE A 71 -0.56 4.13 -11.96
C PHE A 71 0.37 4.75 -10.91
N VAL A 72 1.63 5.07 -11.23
CA VAL A 72 2.58 5.60 -10.24
C VAL A 72 2.66 7.12 -10.36
N HIS A 73 2.21 7.83 -9.33
CA HIS A 73 2.17 9.31 -9.34
C HIS A 73 3.41 9.96 -8.71
N LYS A 74 4.01 9.29 -7.71
CA LYS A 74 5.17 9.83 -7.01
C LYS A 74 6.06 8.71 -6.53
N VAL A 75 7.37 8.90 -6.72
CA VAL A 75 8.43 8.09 -6.11
C VAL A 75 9.39 9.03 -5.40
N VAL A 76 9.56 8.85 -4.11
CA VAL A 76 10.60 9.48 -3.28
C VAL A 76 11.47 8.34 -2.78
N THR A 77 12.78 8.45 -3.00
CA THR A 77 13.76 7.43 -2.59
C THR A 77 14.61 7.87 -1.39
N PHE A 78 14.62 9.18 -1.08
CA PHE A 78 15.40 9.78 0.00
C PHE A 78 14.64 10.97 0.60
N PRO A 79 14.66 11.18 1.93
CA PRO A 79 15.38 10.40 2.96
C PRO A 79 14.74 9.05 3.29
N ASP A 80 13.46 8.89 2.98
CA ASP A 80 12.68 7.69 3.19
C ASP A 80 11.98 7.32 1.88
N VAL A 81 11.83 6.01 1.63
CA VAL A 81 11.09 5.56 0.45
C VAL A 81 9.59 5.83 0.66
N VAL A 82 9.00 6.59 -0.26
CA VAL A 82 7.55 6.85 -0.35
C VAL A 82 7.14 6.70 -1.80
N ILE A 83 6.13 5.87 -2.04
CA ILE A 83 5.52 5.68 -3.36
C ILE A 83 4.04 5.96 -3.23
N VAL A 84 3.52 6.86 -4.05
CA VAL A 84 2.08 7.11 -4.18
C VAL A 84 1.63 6.60 -5.53
N CYS A 85 0.65 5.70 -5.53
CA CYS A 85 0.14 5.06 -6.73
C CYS A 85 -1.38 4.84 -6.69
N GLY A 86 -2.03 4.91 -7.85
CA GLY A 86 -3.44 4.66 -8.08
C GLY A 86 -3.76 4.81 -9.57
N MET A 87 -4.74 4.07 -10.07
CA MET A 87 -5.12 4.14 -11.48
C MET A 87 -5.77 5.50 -11.79
N LYS A 88 -5.19 6.23 -12.73
CA LYS A 88 -5.70 7.55 -13.16
C LYS A 88 -7.16 7.51 -13.61
N GLN A 89 -7.57 6.49 -14.37
CA GLN A 89 -8.97 6.35 -14.80
C GLN A 89 -9.92 6.24 -13.60
N MET A 90 -9.54 5.43 -12.60
CA MET A 90 -10.33 5.29 -11.38
C MET A 90 -10.40 6.59 -10.60
N LEU A 91 -9.31 7.36 -10.54
CA LEU A 91 -9.29 8.67 -9.87
C LEU A 91 -10.17 9.70 -10.56
N LEU A 92 -10.22 9.69 -11.90
CA LEU A 92 -11.12 10.56 -12.65
C LEU A 92 -12.59 10.24 -12.33
N GLU A 93 -12.95 8.96 -12.22
CA GLU A 93 -14.32 8.59 -11.82
C GLU A 93 -14.61 8.94 -10.36
N VAL A 94 -13.66 8.72 -9.45
CA VAL A 94 -13.79 9.13 -8.04
C VAL A 94 -14.00 10.63 -7.94
N GLU A 95 -13.24 11.44 -8.68
CA GLU A 95 -13.41 12.89 -8.71
C GLU A 95 -14.81 13.30 -9.18
N ARG A 96 -15.37 12.63 -10.19
CA ARG A 96 -16.76 12.88 -10.62
C ARG A 96 -17.76 12.51 -9.54
N ILE A 97 -17.57 11.37 -8.86
CA ILE A 97 -18.43 10.95 -7.74
C ILE A 97 -18.39 11.99 -6.60
N LEU A 98 -17.22 12.53 -6.27
CA LEU A 98 -17.08 13.55 -5.21
C LEU A 98 -17.87 14.84 -5.50
N GLN A 99 -18.12 15.14 -6.77
CA GLN A 99 -18.89 16.30 -7.20
C GLN A 99 -20.41 16.08 -7.17
N VAL A 100 -20.87 14.83 -7.08
CA VAL A 100 -22.31 14.52 -7.01
C VAL A 100 -22.91 15.14 -5.76
N GLN A 101 -23.90 16.01 -5.94
CA GLN A 101 -24.63 16.62 -4.84
C GLN A 101 -25.61 15.61 -4.21
N THR A 102 -25.49 15.41 -2.90
CA THR A 102 -26.27 14.45 -2.11
C THR A 102 -27.20 15.19 -1.14
N HIS A 103 -27.82 16.29 -1.58
CA HIS A 103 -28.45 17.27 -0.71
C HIS A 103 -29.50 16.73 0.28
N ASP A 104 -30.13 15.58 0.02
CA ASP A 104 -31.32 15.15 0.79
C ASP A 104 -31.39 13.66 1.15
N SER A 105 -30.30 12.89 1.07
CA SER A 105 -30.39 11.45 1.39
C SER A 105 -29.13 10.83 2.01
N HIS A 106 -29.33 10.23 3.19
CA HIS A 106 -28.39 9.29 3.83
C HIS A 106 -27.96 8.14 2.93
N GLU A 107 -28.78 7.80 1.94
CA GLU A 107 -28.52 6.67 1.07
C GLU A 107 -27.31 6.91 0.16
N TYR A 108 -27.06 8.15 -0.28
CA TYR A 108 -26.05 8.44 -1.30
C TYR A 108 -24.84 9.21 -0.77
N SER A 109 -24.68 9.28 0.55
CA SER A 109 -23.61 10.07 1.15
C SER A 109 -22.26 9.41 0.95
N GLN A 110 -21.35 10.18 0.35
CA GLN A 110 -19.98 9.75 0.09
C GLN A 110 -19.23 9.59 1.41
N LEU A 111 -18.35 8.59 1.48
CA LEU A 111 -17.50 8.37 2.63
C LEU A 111 -16.12 7.88 2.19
N LEU A 112 -15.09 8.54 2.69
CA LEU A 112 -13.71 8.13 2.53
C LEU A 112 -13.20 7.44 3.79
N SER A 113 -12.18 6.60 3.65
CA SER A 113 -11.52 5.95 4.79
C SER A 113 -10.01 5.91 4.59
N TYR A 114 -9.28 6.28 5.64
CA TYR A 114 -7.82 6.28 5.69
C TYR A 114 -7.35 5.93 7.11
N ASP A 115 -7.16 4.64 7.37
CA ASP A 115 -7.10 4.11 8.74
C ASP A 115 -6.09 2.95 8.85
N THR A 116 -6.21 1.94 7.99
CA THR A 116 -5.39 0.75 8.11
C THR A 116 -4.06 0.89 7.37
N THR A 117 -2.98 1.02 8.13
CA THR A 117 -1.63 0.89 7.58
C THR A 117 -1.12 -0.56 7.72
N PHE A 118 -1.04 -1.27 6.60
CA PHE A 118 -0.62 -2.66 6.55
C PHE A 118 0.89 -2.76 6.52
N LYS A 119 1.48 -3.50 7.45
CA LYS A 119 2.91 -3.81 7.37
C LYS A 119 3.11 -4.94 6.36
N LEU A 120 3.71 -4.62 5.22
CA LEU A 120 3.98 -5.54 4.12
C LEU A 120 5.50 -5.73 3.97
N GLY A 121 6.03 -6.75 4.66
CA GLY A 121 7.48 -6.95 4.78
C GLY A 121 8.15 -5.82 5.57
N ASP A 122 9.07 -5.11 4.91
CA ASP A 122 9.81 -3.97 5.48
C ASP A 122 9.10 -2.62 5.27
N PHE A 123 8.00 -2.60 4.53
CA PHE A 123 7.25 -1.39 4.21
C PHE A 123 5.85 -1.41 4.83
N TYR A 124 5.23 -0.25 4.80
CA TYR A 124 3.86 0.00 5.17
C TYR A 124 3.07 0.36 3.91
N VAL A 125 1.84 -0.12 3.82
CA VAL A 125 0.88 0.26 2.78
C VAL A 125 -0.31 0.93 3.46
N SER A 126 -0.57 2.17 3.10
CA SER A 126 -1.72 2.96 3.59
C SER A 126 -2.64 3.25 2.39
N PRO A 127 -3.76 2.54 2.27
CA PRO A 127 -4.72 2.77 1.20
C PRO A 127 -5.71 3.88 1.56
N LEU A 128 -6.02 4.73 0.59
CA LEU A 128 -7.17 5.62 0.62
C LEU A 128 -8.34 4.88 -0.05
N LEU A 129 -9.41 4.70 0.71
CA LEU A 129 -10.59 3.97 0.27
C LEU A 129 -11.76 4.93 0.13
N PHE A 130 -12.66 4.63 -0.81
CA PHE A 130 -13.91 5.35 -0.97
C PHE A 130 -15.07 4.35 -1.07
N ARG A 131 -16.22 4.77 -0.55
CA ARG A 131 -17.50 4.08 -0.76
C ARG A 131 -18.03 4.45 -2.14
N ASN A 132 -18.25 3.49 -3.03
CA ASN A 132 -18.79 3.79 -4.35
C ASN A 132 -20.31 3.91 -4.30
N ILE A 133 -20.81 5.15 -4.22
CA ILE A 133 -22.25 5.43 -4.11
C ILE A 133 -23.05 5.18 -5.39
N LEU A 134 -22.38 4.86 -6.51
CA LEU A 134 -23.08 4.55 -7.76
C LEU A 134 -23.87 3.24 -7.66
N PHE A 135 -23.43 2.31 -6.81
CA PHE A 135 -24.00 0.97 -6.70
C PHE A 135 -24.85 0.79 -5.43
N GLU A 136 -25.86 -0.08 -5.50
CA GLU A 136 -26.83 -0.33 -4.41
C GLU A 136 -26.15 -0.82 -3.13
N THR A 137 -25.18 -1.74 -3.28
CA THR A 137 -24.41 -2.32 -2.17
C THR A 137 -23.33 -1.39 -1.63
N LYS A 138 -23.08 -0.26 -2.31
CA LYS A 138 -22.09 0.77 -1.95
C LYS A 138 -20.71 0.17 -1.63
N PRO A 139 -20.13 -0.62 -2.54
CA PRO A 139 -18.89 -1.33 -2.28
C PRO A 139 -17.76 -0.35 -1.96
N VAL A 140 -16.89 -0.75 -1.02
CA VAL A 140 -15.70 0.03 -0.68
C VAL A 140 -14.55 -0.41 -1.58
N MET A 141 -13.95 0.54 -2.27
CA MET A 141 -12.90 0.31 -3.24
C MET A 141 -11.67 1.20 -2.96
N PRO A 142 -10.46 0.77 -3.34
CA PRO A 142 -9.25 1.58 -3.19
C PRO A 142 -9.13 2.61 -4.31
N SER A 143 -8.96 3.89 -3.97
CA SER A 143 -8.65 4.95 -4.96
C SER A 143 -7.15 5.17 -5.10
N LEU A 144 -6.41 5.22 -3.99
CA LEU A 144 -4.97 5.46 -3.93
C LEU A 144 -4.30 4.55 -2.90
N PHE A 145 -3.02 4.32 -3.09
CA PHE A 145 -2.15 3.64 -2.13
C PHE A 145 -0.91 4.49 -1.88
N MET A 146 -0.43 4.45 -0.63
CA MET A 146 0.91 4.90 -0.28
C MET A 146 1.73 3.73 0.25
N ILE A 147 2.85 3.42 -0.39
CA ILE A 147 3.87 2.50 0.14
C ILE A 147 4.97 3.34 0.79
N HIS A 148 5.32 3.07 2.05
CA HIS A 148 6.30 3.87 2.79
C HIS A 148 7.08 3.07 3.83
N GLU A 149 8.29 3.50 4.16
CA GLU A 149 9.12 2.83 5.18
C GLU A 149 8.70 3.14 6.62
N ARG A 150 8.14 4.33 6.85
CA ARG A 150 7.87 4.86 8.19
C ARG A 150 6.57 5.66 8.20
N LYS A 151 5.77 5.47 9.25
CA LYS A 151 4.56 6.23 9.58
C LYS A 151 4.88 7.64 10.11
N LEU A 152 5.64 8.44 9.37
CA LEU A 152 5.97 9.81 9.77
C LEU A 152 4.87 10.77 9.33
N LYS A 153 4.65 11.85 10.08
CA LYS A 153 3.74 12.92 9.64
C LYS A 153 4.11 13.45 8.24
N ALA A 154 5.40 13.57 7.94
CA ALA A 154 5.89 14.02 6.63
C ALA A 154 5.53 13.06 5.48
N THR A 155 5.44 11.74 5.71
CA THR A 155 5.04 10.80 4.65
C THR A 155 3.55 10.94 4.33
N HIS A 156 2.72 11.09 5.35
CA HIS A 156 1.30 11.38 5.17
C HIS A 156 1.04 12.77 4.57
N ASP A 157 1.85 13.77 4.93
CA ASP A 157 1.79 15.11 4.32
C ASP A 157 2.04 15.06 2.80
N GLU A 158 3.06 14.30 2.38
CA GLU A 158 3.34 14.10 0.96
C GLU A 158 2.19 13.40 0.23
N LEU A 159 1.56 12.40 0.85
CA LEU A 159 0.35 11.78 0.28
C LEU A 159 -0.78 12.80 0.13
N MET A 160 -1.08 13.58 1.17
CA MET A 160 -2.18 14.55 1.11
C MET A 160 -1.92 15.65 0.08
N ARG A 161 -0.65 16.05 -0.11
CA ARG A 161 -0.25 16.95 -1.19
C ARG A 161 -0.54 16.34 -2.56
N VAL A 162 -0.22 15.06 -2.78
CA VAL A 162 -0.54 14.36 -4.04
C VAL A 162 -2.06 14.21 -4.22
N VAL A 163 -2.79 13.84 -3.17
CA VAL A 163 -4.26 13.72 -3.19
C VAL A 163 -4.91 15.06 -3.55
N SER A 164 -4.43 16.18 -3.00
CA SER A 164 -4.97 17.52 -3.30
C SER A 164 -4.88 17.90 -4.78
N GLN A 165 -3.88 17.34 -5.49
CA GLN A 165 -3.67 17.57 -6.92
C GLN A 165 -4.51 16.62 -7.78
N LEU A 166 -4.65 15.36 -7.35
CA LEU A 166 -5.36 14.33 -8.09
C LEU A 166 -6.88 14.39 -7.89
N LEU A 167 -7.35 14.86 -6.74
CA LEU A 167 -8.76 14.93 -6.34
C LEU A 167 -9.10 16.35 -5.85
N PRO A 168 -9.14 17.36 -6.74
CA PRO A 168 -9.33 18.76 -6.37
C PRO A 168 -10.65 19.00 -5.64
N SER A 169 -11.70 18.20 -5.86
CA SER A 169 -12.96 18.32 -5.10
C SER A 169 -12.79 18.22 -3.59
N LEU A 170 -11.74 17.55 -3.11
CA LEU A 170 -11.40 17.48 -1.68
C LEU A 170 -10.80 18.78 -1.11
N VAL A 171 -10.45 19.73 -1.98
CA VAL A 171 -9.82 21.01 -1.63
C VAL A 171 -10.78 22.16 -1.89
N ASN A 172 -11.33 22.23 -3.10
CA ASN A 172 -12.12 23.37 -3.58
C ASN A 172 -13.51 22.98 -4.12
N GLY A 173 -13.96 21.75 -3.85
CA GLY A 173 -15.30 21.28 -4.18
C GLY A 173 -16.43 21.99 -3.40
N SER A 174 -17.66 21.80 -3.86
CA SER A 174 -18.85 22.32 -3.17
C SER A 174 -19.24 21.51 -1.93
N ASN A 175 -18.94 20.22 -1.93
CA ASN A 175 -19.42 19.27 -0.93
C ASN A 175 -18.38 19.06 0.17
N THR A 176 -18.84 19.01 1.43
CA THR A 176 -18.00 18.54 2.54
C THR A 176 -18.00 17.01 2.53
N ILE A 177 -16.82 16.41 2.43
CA ILE A 177 -16.66 14.95 2.30
C ILE A 177 -16.19 14.37 3.64
N PRO A 178 -16.94 13.46 4.28
CA PRO A 178 -16.47 12.79 5.48
C PRO A 178 -15.34 11.81 5.14
N LEU A 179 -14.28 11.84 5.95
CA LEU A 179 -13.17 10.89 5.86
C LEU A 179 -12.88 10.32 7.25
N VAL A 180 -13.01 9.01 7.36
CA VAL A 180 -12.85 8.30 8.64
C VAL A 180 -11.42 7.82 8.78
N THR A 181 -10.80 8.17 9.90
CA THR A 181 -9.45 7.73 10.25
C THR A 181 -9.40 7.10 11.64
N ASP A 182 -8.25 6.52 11.96
CA ASP A 182 -7.84 6.35 13.35
C ASP A 182 -7.34 7.69 13.91
N ASP A 183 -6.84 7.64 15.14
CA ASP A 183 -6.23 8.79 15.81
C ASP A 183 -4.70 8.78 15.68
N GLU A 184 -4.16 8.41 14.52
CA GLU A 184 -2.73 8.55 14.24
C GLU A 184 -2.36 10.04 14.05
N LYS A 185 -1.39 10.52 14.85
CA LYS A 185 -0.86 11.91 14.77
C LYS A 185 -0.34 12.30 13.38
N GLY A 186 -0.01 11.33 12.53
CA GLY A 186 0.42 11.57 11.16
C GLY A 186 -0.69 12.21 10.30
N PHE A 187 -1.95 12.05 10.68
CA PHE A 187 -3.10 12.41 9.85
C PHE A 187 -3.55 13.86 10.01
N ASP A 188 -2.87 14.66 10.81
CA ASP A 188 -3.14 16.11 10.89
C ASP A 188 -2.88 16.82 9.56
N ALA A 189 -2.07 16.24 8.68
CA ALA A 189 -1.84 16.76 7.34
C ALA A 189 -3.11 16.83 6.48
N ILE A 190 -4.13 16.00 6.77
CA ILE A 190 -5.42 16.00 6.04
C ILE A 190 -6.04 17.40 6.09
N ASN A 191 -6.10 18.00 7.28
CA ASN A 191 -6.72 19.31 7.48
C ASN A 191 -5.92 20.44 6.82
N CYS A 192 -4.62 20.24 6.59
CA CYS A 192 -3.76 21.24 5.95
C CYS A 192 -3.97 21.30 4.43
N HIS A 193 -4.22 20.16 3.79
CA HIS A 193 -4.28 20.07 2.32
C HIS A 193 -5.69 19.89 1.77
N LEU A 194 -6.61 19.26 2.52
CA LEU A 194 -7.93 18.85 2.03
C LEU A 194 -9.05 19.62 2.77
N HIS A 195 -9.25 20.88 2.40
CA HIS A 195 -10.12 21.81 3.14
C HIS A 195 -11.62 21.48 3.06
N LYS A 196 -12.03 20.60 2.13
CA LYS A 196 -13.41 20.10 2.04
C LYS A 196 -13.60 18.76 2.74
N VAL A 197 -12.56 18.22 3.34
CA VAL A 197 -12.65 16.97 4.08
C VAL A 197 -12.99 17.24 5.54
N CYS A 198 -14.06 16.60 6.03
CA CYS A 198 -14.35 16.54 7.46
C CYS A 198 -13.76 15.25 8.02
N ARG A 199 -12.70 15.36 8.82
CA ARG A 199 -12.09 14.20 9.50
C ARG A 199 -13.01 13.70 10.61
N LEU A 200 -13.31 12.41 10.56
CA LEU A 200 -14.10 11.69 11.54
C LEU A 200 -13.27 10.60 12.22
N TYR A 201 -13.52 10.35 13.50
CA TYR A 201 -12.84 9.28 14.23
C TYR A 201 -13.67 8.01 14.29
N CYS A 202 -13.04 6.90 13.90
CA CYS A 202 -13.64 5.58 13.97
C CYS A 202 -14.01 5.20 15.43
N TRP A 203 -15.29 4.87 15.64
CA TRP A 203 -15.79 4.47 16.97
C TRP A 203 -15.10 3.20 17.47
N ASN A 204 -14.84 2.23 16.60
CA ASN A 204 -14.13 1.01 16.98
C ASN A 204 -12.74 1.31 17.54
N HIS A 205 -12.03 2.31 17.00
CA HIS A 205 -10.74 2.73 17.51
C HIS A 205 -10.85 3.40 18.89
N ILE A 206 -11.79 4.34 19.06
CA ILE A 206 -12.06 4.98 20.37
C ILE A 206 -12.38 3.93 21.44
N ILE A 207 -13.29 3.00 21.13
CA ILE A 207 -13.73 1.96 22.05
C ILE A 207 -12.59 0.98 22.37
N ASN A 208 -11.81 0.55 21.38
CA ASN A 208 -10.70 -0.38 21.60
C ASN A 208 -9.54 0.27 22.38
N ALA A 209 -9.21 1.52 22.10
CA ALA A 209 -8.23 2.28 22.89
C ALA A 209 -8.64 2.36 24.36
N SER A 210 -9.92 2.64 24.62
CA SER A 210 -10.49 2.67 25.96
C SER A 210 -10.42 1.32 26.67
N LYS A 211 -10.72 0.21 25.97
CA LYS A 211 -10.57 -1.15 26.51
C LYS A 211 -9.12 -1.47 26.89
N ILE A 212 -8.16 -1.09 26.03
CA ILE A 212 -6.73 -1.32 26.29
C ILE A 212 -6.29 -0.52 27.51
N TRP A 213 -6.67 0.76 27.58
CA TRP A 213 -6.35 1.62 28.72
C TRP A 213 -6.92 1.07 30.02
N LEU A 214 -8.21 0.70 30.05
CA LEU A 214 -8.88 0.14 31.23
C LEU A 214 -8.19 -1.13 31.75
N ARG A 215 -7.85 -2.07 30.85
CA ARG A 215 -7.09 -3.28 31.21
C ARG A 215 -5.71 -2.95 31.78
N GLY A 216 -5.03 -1.96 31.20
CA GLY A 216 -3.74 -1.48 31.68
C GLY A 216 -3.79 -0.81 33.06
N HIS A 217 -4.97 -0.37 33.50
CA HIS A 217 -5.20 0.32 34.77
C HIS A 217 -6.04 -0.51 35.76
N GLY A 218 -6.04 -1.83 35.60
CA GLY A 218 -6.58 -2.76 36.60
C GLY A 218 -8.10 -2.96 36.58
N ALA A 219 -8.82 -2.43 35.57
CA ALA A 219 -10.24 -2.69 35.45
C ALA A 219 -10.52 -4.17 35.18
N THR A 220 -11.51 -4.72 35.88
CA THR A 220 -11.91 -6.13 35.75
C THR A 220 -12.66 -6.39 34.44
N SER A 221 -12.71 -7.66 34.01
CA SER A 221 -13.46 -8.07 32.82
C SER A 221 -14.96 -7.75 32.90
N SER A 222 -15.53 -7.62 34.11
CA SER A 222 -16.92 -7.22 34.36
C SER A 222 -17.14 -5.71 34.30
N GLU A 223 -16.14 -4.90 34.64
CA GLU A 223 -16.25 -3.43 34.62
C GLU A 223 -16.05 -2.85 33.22
N ILE A 224 -15.15 -3.44 32.42
CA ILE A 224 -14.83 -2.94 31.07
C ILE A 224 -16.09 -2.75 30.20
N PRO A 225 -17.04 -3.71 30.13
CA PRO A 225 -18.29 -3.53 29.40
C PRO A 225 -19.11 -2.31 29.85
N ILE A 226 -19.11 -1.98 31.15
CA ILE A 226 -19.87 -0.85 31.71
C ILE A 226 -19.30 0.46 31.18
N TYR A 227 -17.98 0.67 31.30
CA TYR A 227 -17.31 1.86 30.77
C TYR A 227 -17.47 1.98 29.25
N VAL A 228 -17.33 0.87 28.52
CA VAL A 228 -17.52 0.85 27.06
C VAL A 228 -18.95 1.22 26.67
N ASN A 229 -19.95 0.72 27.40
CA ASN A 229 -21.35 1.06 27.16
C ASN A 229 -21.61 2.55 27.44
N ASN A 230 -21.04 3.09 28.51
CA ASN A 230 -21.14 4.52 28.81
C ASN A 230 -20.54 5.38 27.70
N ILE A 231 -19.37 5.02 27.15
CA ILE A 231 -18.78 5.72 25.99
C ILE A 231 -19.71 5.63 24.77
N ARG A 232 -20.27 4.45 24.46
CA ARG A 232 -21.21 4.31 23.35
C ARG A 232 -22.44 5.19 23.54
N ASN A 233 -23.06 5.15 24.72
CA ASN A 233 -24.23 5.96 25.05
C ASN A 233 -23.94 7.45 24.84
N LEU A 234 -22.77 7.92 25.29
CA LEU A 234 -22.33 9.29 25.06
C LEU A 234 -22.18 9.61 23.57
N LEU A 235 -21.56 8.73 22.78
CA LEU A 235 -21.40 8.95 21.34
C LEU A 235 -22.73 8.93 20.57
N HIS A 236 -23.74 8.21 21.07
CA HIS A 236 -25.08 8.12 20.48
C HIS A 236 -26.01 9.29 20.82
N GLN A 237 -25.59 10.24 21.67
CA GLN A 237 -26.45 11.37 22.01
C GLN A 237 -26.77 12.23 20.77
N PRO A 238 -28.03 12.63 20.56
CA PRO A 238 -28.47 13.32 19.36
C PRO A 238 -27.97 14.77 19.27
N SER A 239 -27.55 15.36 20.39
CA SER A 239 -27.04 16.72 20.46
C SER A 239 -25.83 16.81 21.39
N GLU A 240 -25.02 17.86 21.20
CA GLU A 240 -23.87 18.16 22.06
C GLU A 240 -24.30 18.52 23.49
N ASP A 241 -25.47 19.15 23.65
CA ASP A 241 -26.03 19.49 24.96
C ASP A 241 -26.44 18.23 25.75
N GLU A 242 -27.10 17.28 25.10
CA GLU A 242 -27.45 15.99 25.72
C GLU A 242 -26.21 15.17 26.07
N TYR A 243 -25.18 15.21 25.22
CA TYR A 243 -23.87 14.66 25.53
C TYR A 243 -23.26 15.28 26.79
N CYS A 244 -23.25 16.61 26.91
CA CYS A 244 -22.68 17.31 28.07
C CYS A 244 -23.43 16.99 29.37
N LYS A 245 -24.76 16.91 29.33
CA LYS A 245 -25.60 16.51 30.47
C LYS A 245 -25.26 15.09 30.93
N LEU A 246 -25.31 14.12 30.01
CA LEU A 246 -25.01 12.72 30.31
C LEU A 246 -23.57 12.53 30.78
N LEU A 247 -22.60 13.27 30.22
CA LEU A 247 -21.21 13.21 30.65
C LEU A 247 -21.05 13.66 32.11
N THR A 248 -21.78 14.70 32.50
CA THR A 248 -21.74 15.24 33.87
C THR A 248 -22.28 14.22 34.87
N GLU A 249 -23.38 13.54 34.53
CA GLU A 249 -23.93 12.45 35.35
C GLU A 249 -22.96 11.27 35.47
N LEU A 250 -22.41 10.81 34.35
CA LEU A 250 -21.52 9.65 34.31
C LEU A 250 -20.21 9.88 35.04
N LYS A 251 -19.67 11.12 35.03
CA LYS A 251 -18.48 11.49 35.80
C LYS A 251 -18.62 11.18 37.29
N GLY A 252 -19.83 11.31 37.86
CA GLY A 252 -20.08 10.97 39.26
C GLY A 252 -19.96 9.47 39.57
N SER A 253 -20.14 8.62 38.56
CA SER A 253 -20.06 7.15 38.68
C SER A 253 -18.71 6.56 38.29
N TRP A 254 -17.86 7.33 37.61
CA TRP A 254 -16.57 6.86 37.11
C TRP A 254 -15.47 7.05 38.13
N SER A 255 -14.47 6.17 38.08
CA SER A 255 -13.24 6.38 38.84
C SER A 255 -12.53 7.66 38.38
N GLN A 256 -11.92 8.39 39.33
CA GLN A 256 -11.18 9.62 39.02
C GLN A 256 -10.11 9.43 37.93
N PRO A 257 -9.31 8.34 37.92
CA PRO A 257 -8.35 8.10 36.84
C PRO A 257 -9.01 7.99 35.47
N PHE A 258 -10.17 7.33 35.38
CA PHE A 258 -10.89 7.21 34.12
C PHE A 258 -11.50 8.53 33.68
N VAL A 259 -12.01 9.36 34.59
CA VAL A 259 -12.48 10.73 34.26
C VAL A 259 -11.35 11.55 33.63
N THR A 260 -10.16 11.54 34.23
CA THR A 260 -8.99 12.25 33.70
C THR A 260 -8.60 11.73 32.32
N TYR A 261 -8.57 10.40 32.13
CA TYR A 261 -8.31 9.79 30.83
C TYR A 261 -9.37 10.18 29.78
N TYR A 262 -10.66 10.08 30.12
CA TYR A 262 -11.74 10.41 29.21
C TYR A 262 -11.67 11.87 28.76
N MET A 263 -11.46 12.80 29.69
CA MET A 263 -11.41 14.24 29.38
C MET A 263 -10.20 14.62 28.52
N SER A 264 -9.05 13.97 28.72
CA SER A 264 -7.83 14.25 27.95
C SER A 264 -7.83 13.57 26.58
N GLU A 265 -8.22 12.30 26.52
CA GLU A 265 -8.00 11.45 25.35
C GLU A 265 -9.25 11.18 24.50
N ILE A 266 -10.47 11.30 25.05
CA ILE A 266 -11.72 10.94 24.34
C ILE A 266 -12.58 12.16 24.08
N HIS A 267 -12.79 13.02 25.07
CA HIS A 267 -13.69 14.16 24.98
C HIS A 267 -13.35 15.08 23.80
N SER A 268 -12.06 15.34 23.57
CA SER A 268 -11.57 16.13 22.44
C SER A 268 -11.91 15.54 21.06
N LYS A 269 -12.14 14.23 20.99
CA LYS A 269 -12.49 13.49 19.77
C LYS A 269 -13.99 13.48 19.50
N VAL A 270 -14.82 13.71 20.52
CA VAL A 270 -16.28 13.63 20.39
C VAL A 270 -16.82 14.65 19.38
N LYS A 271 -16.20 15.82 19.25
CA LYS A 271 -16.55 16.79 18.19
C LYS A 271 -16.35 16.28 16.75
N HIS A 272 -15.69 15.14 16.57
CA HIS A 272 -15.43 14.46 15.29
C HIS A 272 -16.04 13.04 15.24
N SER A 273 -16.77 12.62 16.26
CA SER A 273 -17.34 11.27 16.32
C SER A 273 -18.74 11.21 16.94
N GLY A 274 -19.21 12.27 17.59
CA GLY A 274 -20.56 12.33 18.16
C GLY A 274 -21.62 12.22 17.08
N ARG A 275 -22.73 11.56 17.40
CA ARG A 275 -23.84 11.32 16.46
C ARG A 275 -24.32 12.60 15.77
N TRP A 276 -24.44 13.74 16.46
CA TRP A 276 -24.88 15.01 15.87
C TRP A 276 -23.97 15.52 14.73
N VAL A 277 -22.70 15.10 14.73
CA VAL A 277 -21.76 15.38 13.63
C VAL A 277 -21.98 14.39 12.50
N LEU A 278 -22.15 13.11 12.83
CA LEU A 278 -22.35 12.03 11.86
C LEU A 278 -23.69 12.14 11.12
N ASP A 279 -24.76 12.55 11.81
CA ASP A 279 -26.09 12.76 11.24
C ASP A 279 -26.07 13.92 10.24
N ARG A 280 -25.36 15.02 10.55
CA ARG A 280 -25.18 16.17 9.64
C ARG A 280 -24.45 15.82 8.35
N LEU A 281 -23.51 14.87 8.43
CA LEU A 281 -22.77 14.34 7.28
C LEU A 281 -23.43 13.09 6.70
N HIS A 282 -24.57 12.69 7.26
CA HIS A 282 -25.37 11.56 6.83
C HIS A 282 -24.65 10.20 6.82
N VAL A 283 -23.68 10.00 7.71
CA VAL A 283 -22.86 8.78 7.81
C VAL A 283 -23.06 8.00 9.11
N TYR A 284 -24.03 8.41 9.94
CA TYR A 284 -24.36 7.72 11.18
C TYR A 284 -25.00 6.34 10.93
N ASP A 285 -24.46 5.31 11.58
CA ASP A 285 -25.10 4.00 11.71
C ASP A 285 -25.56 3.76 13.17
N PRO A 286 -26.83 3.41 13.43
CA PRO A 286 -27.33 3.21 14.79
C PRO A 286 -26.65 2.07 15.58
N ILE A 287 -26.05 1.09 14.90
CA ILE A 287 -25.49 -0.11 15.54
C ILE A 287 -23.99 0.08 15.81
N SER A 288 -23.27 0.59 14.82
CA SER A 288 -21.81 0.64 14.78
C SER A 288 -21.24 2.07 14.80
N GLY A 289 -22.10 3.09 14.68
CA GLY A 289 -21.70 4.49 14.60
C GLY A 289 -21.00 4.79 13.28
N VAL A 290 -19.81 5.39 13.35
CA VAL A 290 -18.94 5.49 12.17
C VAL A 290 -17.74 4.57 12.33
N THR A 291 -17.52 3.71 11.33
CA THR A 291 -16.40 2.77 11.33
C THR A 291 -15.58 2.88 10.06
N SER A 292 -14.26 2.70 10.20
CA SER A 292 -13.30 2.52 9.10
C SER A 292 -13.25 1.07 8.60
N ASN A 293 -13.90 0.14 9.31
CA ASN A 293 -13.94 -1.29 9.00
C ASN A 293 -14.84 -1.64 7.81
N GLN A 294 -15.36 -0.66 7.08
CA GLN A 294 -16.21 -0.88 5.91
C GLN A 294 -15.49 -1.63 4.78
N SER A 295 -14.18 -1.81 4.91
CA SER A 295 -13.29 -2.51 3.99
C SER A 295 -12.82 -3.87 4.52
N GLU A 296 -13.56 -4.57 5.40
CA GLU A 296 -13.15 -5.89 5.94
C GLU A 296 -12.72 -6.88 4.85
N GLY A 297 -13.41 -6.92 3.70
CA GLY A 297 -13.01 -7.74 2.54
C GLY A 297 -11.65 -7.33 1.97
N PHE A 298 -11.44 -6.05 1.69
CA PHE A 298 -10.18 -5.50 1.19
C PHE A 298 -9.03 -5.66 2.22
N ASN A 299 -9.30 -5.39 3.49
CA ASN A 299 -8.37 -5.59 4.59
C ASN A 299 -8.00 -7.07 4.76
N SER A 300 -8.93 -7.99 4.52
CA SER A 300 -8.69 -9.44 4.51
C SER A 300 -7.75 -9.83 3.37
N VAL A 301 -7.93 -9.27 2.17
CA VAL A 301 -7.03 -9.47 1.03
C VAL A 301 -5.63 -8.96 1.36
N LEU A 302 -5.48 -7.72 1.85
CA LEU A 302 -4.17 -7.19 2.27
C LEU A 302 -3.57 -7.97 3.45
N LYS A 303 -4.36 -8.49 4.39
CA LYS A 303 -3.89 -9.37 5.47
C LYS A 303 -3.40 -10.73 4.96
N ARG A 304 -4.06 -11.32 3.96
CA ARG A 304 -3.60 -12.53 3.28
C ARG A 304 -2.25 -12.27 2.60
N ILE A 305 -2.09 -11.09 1.99
CA ILE A 305 -0.82 -10.61 1.44
C ILE A 305 0.22 -10.35 2.56
N GLN A 306 -0.20 -9.88 3.74
CA GLN A 306 0.66 -9.62 4.90
C GLN A 306 1.23 -10.87 5.60
N THR A 307 0.67 -12.07 5.39
CA THR A 307 1.22 -13.31 5.99
C THR A 307 2.65 -13.64 5.55
N TRP A 308 3.22 -12.84 4.64
CA TRP A 308 4.54 -13.04 4.07
C TRP A 308 5.63 -12.39 4.94
N LYS A 309 6.76 -13.10 5.12
CA LYS A 309 7.84 -12.62 6.00
C LYS A 309 8.68 -11.49 5.39
N GLU A 310 8.87 -11.45 4.07
CA GLU A 310 9.68 -10.45 3.35
C GLU A 310 9.18 -10.35 1.90
N ILE A 311 8.80 -9.15 1.43
CA ILE A 311 8.30 -8.89 0.07
C ILE A 311 9.09 -7.71 -0.51
N PRO A 312 9.66 -7.87 -1.71
CA PRO A 312 10.25 -6.75 -2.44
C PRO A 312 9.22 -5.66 -2.76
N ILE A 313 9.61 -4.40 -2.64
CA ILE A 313 8.69 -3.26 -2.83
C ILE A 313 8.13 -3.15 -4.26
N ASP A 314 8.89 -3.54 -5.27
CA ASP A 314 8.46 -3.65 -6.66
C ASP A 314 7.36 -4.71 -6.84
N THR A 315 7.47 -5.84 -6.13
CA THR A 315 6.42 -6.86 -6.11
C THR A 315 5.17 -6.35 -5.42
N ALA A 316 5.32 -5.64 -4.28
CA ALA A 316 4.19 -5.03 -3.60
C ALA A 316 3.46 -4.02 -4.50
N LEU A 317 4.20 -3.17 -5.22
CA LEU A 317 3.63 -2.19 -6.16
C LEU A 317 2.80 -2.88 -7.24
N LEU A 318 3.34 -3.92 -7.88
CA LEU A 318 2.63 -4.67 -8.93
C LEU A 318 1.40 -5.41 -8.37
N SER A 319 1.48 -5.99 -7.17
CA SER A 319 0.31 -6.60 -6.53
C SER A 319 -0.80 -5.60 -6.26
N LEU A 320 -0.47 -4.38 -5.85
CA LEU A 320 -1.46 -3.31 -5.65
C LEU A 320 -2.08 -2.85 -6.98
N TYR A 321 -1.30 -2.80 -8.06
CA TYR A 321 -1.82 -2.54 -9.40
C TYR A 321 -2.90 -3.54 -9.80
N HIS A 322 -2.59 -4.85 -9.76
CA HIS A 322 -3.58 -5.88 -10.11
C HIS A 322 -4.79 -5.90 -9.17
N LEU A 323 -4.58 -5.61 -7.90
CA LEU A 323 -5.69 -5.47 -6.96
C LEU A 323 -6.62 -4.33 -7.36
N GLN A 324 -6.08 -3.18 -7.78
CA GLN A 324 -6.91 -2.07 -8.23
C GLN A 324 -7.57 -2.34 -9.59
N VAL A 325 -6.86 -3.01 -10.51
CA VAL A 325 -7.42 -3.46 -11.79
C VAL A 325 -8.63 -4.38 -11.57
N PHE A 326 -8.57 -5.30 -10.59
CA PHE A 326 -9.72 -6.13 -10.23
C PHE A 326 -10.95 -5.27 -9.85
N TYR A 327 -10.77 -4.29 -8.96
CA TYR A 327 -11.86 -3.39 -8.58
C TYR A 327 -12.36 -2.50 -9.74
N TRP A 328 -11.45 -2.08 -10.62
CA TRP A 328 -11.82 -1.33 -11.82
C TRP A 328 -12.69 -2.16 -12.77
N ASN A 329 -12.33 -3.43 -12.98
CA ASN A 329 -13.12 -4.34 -13.82
C ASN A 329 -14.51 -4.60 -13.21
N GLU A 330 -14.60 -4.79 -11.89
CA GLU A 330 -15.91 -4.92 -11.22
C GLU A 330 -16.75 -3.64 -11.30
N TRP A 331 -16.11 -2.47 -11.23
CA TRP A 331 -16.79 -1.20 -11.49
C TRP A 331 -17.36 -1.17 -12.91
N GLN A 332 -16.56 -1.45 -13.93
CA GLN A 332 -16.98 -1.42 -15.33
C GLN A 332 -18.13 -2.41 -15.59
N ARG A 333 -18.02 -3.64 -15.05
CA ARG A 333 -19.11 -4.63 -15.11
C ARG A 333 -20.39 -4.09 -14.49
N GLY A 334 -20.30 -3.48 -13.31
CA GLY A 334 -21.47 -2.93 -12.63
C GLY A 334 -22.15 -1.80 -13.40
N LEU A 335 -21.38 -0.91 -14.05
CA LEU A 335 -21.93 0.13 -14.92
C LEU A 335 -22.68 -0.46 -16.12
N ALA A 336 -22.25 -1.62 -16.63
CA ALA A 336 -22.91 -2.31 -17.75
C ALA A 336 -24.09 -3.21 -17.32
N GLY A 337 -24.41 -3.25 -16.02
CA GLY A 337 -25.42 -4.15 -15.46
C GLY A 337 -24.99 -5.62 -15.45
N LEU A 338 -23.70 -5.89 -15.30
CA LEU A 338 -23.10 -7.22 -15.15
C LEU A 338 -22.47 -7.39 -13.76
N GLY A 339 -22.27 -8.63 -13.33
CA GLY A 339 -21.63 -8.95 -12.06
C GLY A 339 -22.51 -8.69 -10.83
N GLU A 340 -21.87 -8.58 -9.67
CA GLU A 340 -22.55 -8.44 -8.37
C GLU A 340 -22.95 -6.99 -8.05
N TYR A 341 -22.25 -6.01 -8.63
CA TYR A 341 -22.51 -4.59 -8.37
C TYR A 341 -23.61 -4.06 -9.27
N ARG A 342 -24.77 -3.78 -8.67
CA ARG A 342 -25.93 -3.23 -9.37
C ARG A 342 -25.94 -1.71 -9.27
N LEU A 343 -26.00 -1.05 -10.43
CA LEU A 343 -26.10 0.40 -10.54
C LEU A 343 -27.42 0.90 -9.92
N CYS A 344 -27.37 1.91 -9.06
CA CYS A 344 -28.57 2.53 -8.53
C CYS A 344 -29.33 3.25 -9.65
N ASN A 345 -30.67 3.17 -9.61
CA ASN A 345 -31.55 3.83 -10.59
C ASN A 345 -31.29 5.35 -10.72
N ARG A 346 -30.89 6.01 -9.63
CA ARG A 346 -30.51 7.44 -9.64
C ARG A 346 -29.34 7.75 -10.58
N PHE A 347 -28.43 6.79 -10.75
CA PHE A 347 -27.23 6.92 -11.57
C PHE A 347 -27.36 6.15 -12.89
N ILE A 348 -28.57 5.84 -13.35
CA ILE A 348 -28.79 5.08 -14.60
C ILE A 348 -28.14 5.75 -15.82
N ILE A 349 -27.94 7.07 -15.78
CA ILE A 349 -27.27 7.84 -16.84
C ILE A 349 -25.77 7.47 -16.94
N ALA A 350 -25.16 6.98 -15.85
CA ALA A 350 -23.78 6.48 -15.86
C ALA A 350 -23.65 5.06 -16.41
N ARG A 351 -24.76 4.44 -16.82
CA ARG A 351 -24.77 3.12 -17.44
C ARG A 351 -23.96 3.16 -18.74
N ILE A 352 -23.16 2.13 -18.96
CA ILE A 352 -22.44 1.89 -20.21
C ILE A 352 -23.06 0.71 -20.94
N ASP A 353 -22.95 0.69 -22.26
CA ASP A 353 -23.36 -0.46 -23.06
C ASP A 353 -22.35 -1.59 -22.88
N LYS A 354 -22.79 -2.84 -23.10
CA LYS A 354 -21.95 -4.02 -22.83
C LYS A 354 -20.77 -4.11 -23.79
N GLU A 355 -20.95 -3.54 -24.96
CA GLU A 355 -20.00 -3.45 -26.05
C GLU A 355 -18.90 -2.41 -25.77
N ASP A 356 -19.18 -1.44 -24.89
CA ASP A 356 -18.26 -0.37 -24.51
C ASP A 356 -17.43 -0.68 -23.25
N ILE A 357 -17.61 -1.87 -22.67
CA ILE A 357 -16.88 -2.28 -21.47
C ILE A 357 -15.39 -2.42 -21.80
N PHE A 358 -14.57 -1.63 -21.10
CA PHE A 358 -13.13 -1.75 -21.15
C PHE A 358 -12.61 -2.54 -19.95
N LEU A 359 -12.39 -3.85 -20.14
CA LEU A 359 -11.76 -4.71 -19.14
C LEU A 359 -10.25 -4.74 -19.34
N ILE A 360 -9.50 -4.48 -18.28
CA ILE A 360 -8.05 -4.63 -18.29
C ILE A 360 -7.73 -6.08 -17.92
N PRO A 361 -6.85 -6.79 -18.66
CA PRO A 361 -6.41 -8.13 -18.30
C PRO A 361 -5.96 -8.18 -16.84
N THR A 362 -6.58 -9.06 -16.07
CA THR A 362 -6.33 -9.21 -14.63
C THR A 362 -6.10 -10.65 -14.29
N ILE A 363 -5.18 -10.88 -13.36
CA ILE A 363 -5.06 -12.16 -12.67
C ILE A 363 -6.07 -12.21 -11.52
N SER A 364 -6.57 -13.41 -11.18
CA SER A 364 -7.52 -13.58 -10.07
C SER A 364 -6.91 -13.11 -8.75
N LEU A 365 -7.72 -12.77 -7.73
CA LEU A 365 -7.19 -12.39 -6.41
C LEU A 365 -6.33 -13.51 -5.80
N GLU A 366 -6.73 -14.76 -6.02
CA GLU A 366 -6.00 -15.97 -5.67
C GLU A 366 -4.66 -16.04 -6.41
N ASP A 367 -4.62 -15.68 -7.69
CA ASP A 367 -3.42 -15.65 -8.51
C ASP A 367 -2.52 -14.46 -8.21
N ILE A 368 -3.04 -13.30 -7.80
CA ILE A 368 -2.24 -12.20 -7.24
C ILE A 368 -1.53 -12.71 -5.99
N VAL A 369 -2.28 -13.37 -5.11
CA VAL A 369 -1.74 -13.96 -3.89
C VAL A 369 -0.74 -15.07 -4.22
N LYS A 370 -0.99 -15.91 -5.23
CA LYS A 370 -0.13 -17.02 -5.66
C LYS A 370 1.14 -16.52 -6.35
N ALA A 371 1.04 -15.64 -7.33
CA ALA A 371 2.18 -15.08 -8.06
C ALA A 371 3.11 -14.28 -7.13
N ALA A 372 2.53 -13.58 -6.15
CA ALA A 372 3.31 -12.89 -5.14
C ALA A 372 3.92 -13.84 -4.08
N LYS A 373 3.31 -15.00 -3.81
CA LYS A 373 3.92 -16.11 -3.03
C LYS A 373 5.05 -16.81 -3.79
N GLU A 374 4.88 -17.03 -5.09
CA GLU A 374 5.77 -17.83 -5.94
C GLU A 374 7.08 -17.11 -6.28
N GLY A 375 7.14 -15.79 -6.13
CA GLY A 375 8.40 -15.09 -5.91
C GLY A 375 8.83 -14.09 -6.98
N GLY A 376 7.90 -13.60 -7.81
CA GLY A 376 8.20 -12.36 -8.52
C GLY A 376 7.26 -12.03 -9.66
N PRO A 377 7.46 -10.85 -10.26
CA PRO A 377 6.62 -10.32 -11.33
C PRO A 377 6.49 -11.23 -12.55
N ARG A 378 7.41 -12.19 -12.77
CA ARG A 378 7.37 -13.11 -13.93
C ARG A 378 6.09 -13.94 -14.01
N HIS A 379 5.53 -14.43 -12.90
CA HIS A 379 4.26 -15.18 -12.95
C HIS A 379 3.08 -14.26 -13.26
N ILE A 380 3.13 -13.02 -12.77
CA ILE A 380 2.13 -11.99 -13.09
C ILE A 380 2.20 -11.62 -14.58
N TYR A 381 3.40 -11.50 -15.14
CA TYR A 381 3.61 -11.20 -16.56
C TYR A 381 3.29 -12.36 -17.52
N GLN A 382 3.46 -13.63 -17.10
CA GLN A 382 3.16 -14.79 -17.94
C GLN A 382 1.65 -15.03 -18.11
N ASN A 383 0.86 -14.82 -17.05
CA ASN A 383 -0.59 -15.03 -17.11
C ASN A 383 -1.34 -13.95 -17.92
N LEU A 384 -0.73 -12.79 -18.17
CA LEU A 384 -1.32 -11.73 -19.00
C LEU A 384 -1.43 -12.10 -20.49
N VAL A 385 -0.78 -13.19 -20.93
CA VAL A 385 -0.64 -13.54 -22.35
C VAL A 385 -1.43 -14.80 -22.73
N GLU A 386 -1.59 -15.76 -21.82
CA GLU A 386 -2.26 -17.04 -22.14
C GLU A 386 -3.78 -16.91 -22.37
N ASP A 387 -4.45 -15.88 -21.80
CA ASP A 387 -5.90 -15.66 -21.99
C ASP A 387 -6.26 -14.99 -23.33
N ASN A 388 -5.30 -14.43 -24.07
CA ASN A 388 -5.55 -13.80 -25.37
C ASN A 388 -5.54 -14.80 -26.54
N GLU A 389 -5.00 -16.02 -26.37
CA GLU A 389 -4.93 -17.03 -27.45
C GLU A 389 -6.18 -17.93 -27.51
N THR A 390 -7.02 -17.94 -26.47
CA THR A 390 -8.19 -18.85 -26.41
C THR A 390 -9.49 -18.26 -26.93
N THR A 391 -9.55 -16.98 -27.29
CA THR A 391 -10.80 -16.33 -27.75
C THR A 391 -10.99 -16.27 -29.27
N GLU A 392 -9.98 -16.65 -30.08
CA GLU A 392 -10.08 -16.55 -31.55
C GLU A 392 -10.37 -17.87 -32.28
N ASN A 393 -10.55 -19.00 -31.60
CA ASN A 393 -10.69 -20.31 -32.24
C ASN A 393 -11.97 -21.10 -31.90
N SER A 394 -13.10 -20.41 -31.73
CA SER A 394 -14.40 -21.10 -31.72
C SER A 394 -15.51 -20.24 -32.29
N ASN A 395 -15.54 -20.11 -33.62
CA ASN A 395 -16.77 -19.80 -34.36
C ASN A 395 -16.61 -20.24 -35.81
N GLU A 396 -16.96 -21.49 -36.11
CA GLU A 396 -17.55 -21.84 -37.41
C GLU A 396 -18.46 -23.08 -37.31
N SER A 397 -19.77 -22.78 -37.29
CA SER A 397 -20.90 -23.50 -37.90
C SER A 397 -21.42 -24.85 -37.35
N ASN A 398 -22.69 -24.76 -36.89
CA ASN A 398 -23.89 -25.56 -37.21
C ASN A 398 -23.85 -27.10 -37.00
N GLY A 399 -24.85 -27.78 -36.42
CA GLY A 399 -26.27 -27.49 -36.24
C GLY A 399 -27.08 -28.73 -36.65
N ARG A 400 -27.80 -29.31 -35.66
CA ARG A 400 -29.00 -30.19 -35.74
C ARG A 400 -28.94 -31.72 -36.04
N GLU A 401 -29.59 -32.42 -35.09
CA GLU A 401 -30.59 -33.51 -35.18
C GLU A 401 -30.24 -34.96 -35.58
N GLU A 402 -30.32 -35.82 -34.54
CA GLU A 402 -31.12 -37.06 -34.41
C GLU A 402 -31.06 -38.27 -35.38
N THR A 403 -30.87 -39.45 -34.76
CA THR A 403 -31.38 -40.82 -35.03
C THR A 403 -30.57 -41.85 -35.85
N ALA A 404 -30.24 -42.94 -35.12
CA ALA A 404 -30.17 -44.38 -35.42
C ALA A 404 -29.97 -44.90 -36.87
N ASN A 405 -28.90 -45.67 -37.08
CA ASN A 405 -28.91 -47.11 -37.45
C ASN A 405 -27.49 -47.66 -37.74
N ASN A 406 -27.24 -48.90 -37.33
CA ASN A 406 -26.12 -49.81 -37.69
C ASN A 406 -26.34 -50.41 -39.11
N PRO A 407 -25.46 -51.27 -39.69
CA PRO A 407 -24.00 -51.49 -39.55
C PRO A 407 -23.27 -51.73 -40.92
N GLU A 408 -21.97 -52.11 -40.83
CA GLU A 408 -21.15 -52.95 -41.75
C GLU A 408 -20.07 -52.38 -42.69
N MET A 409 -18.86 -52.97 -42.51
CA MET A 409 -17.86 -53.48 -43.47
C MET A 409 -16.70 -52.63 -44.06
N MET A 410 -15.50 -53.21 -43.83
CA MET A 410 -14.26 -53.25 -44.66
C MET A 410 -13.46 -51.95 -44.85
N SER A 411 -12.11 -51.92 -44.90
CA SER A 411 -11.00 -52.86 -44.74
C SER A 411 -9.69 -52.07 -44.98
N GLU A 412 -8.57 -52.53 -44.41
CA GLU A 412 -7.16 -52.36 -44.89
C GLU A 412 -6.59 -50.93 -44.98
N ASP A 413 -5.30 -50.65 -44.81
CA ASP A 413 -4.09 -51.19 -44.16
C ASP A 413 -2.99 -50.11 -44.43
N GLU A 414 -1.77 -50.30 -43.94
CA GLU A 414 -0.53 -49.48 -44.17
C GLU A 414 -0.29 -48.30 -43.20
N SER A 415 0.47 -48.45 -42.10
CA SER A 415 1.90 -48.77 -41.93
C SER A 415 2.87 -47.60 -42.17
N CYS A 416 3.52 -47.12 -41.09
CA CYS A 416 4.92 -46.65 -41.09
C CYS A 416 5.44 -46.45 -39.65
N PRO A 417 6.76 -46.52 -39.42
CA PRO A 417 7.34 -47.20 -38.27
C PRO A 417 7.89 -46.26 -37.19
N GLN A 418 7.88 -46.75 -35.96
CA GLN A 418 8.66 -46.24 -34.85
C GLN A 418 10.13 -46.63 -35.03
N THR A 419 11.05 -45.68 -34.83
CA THR A 419 12.36 -45.97 -34.21
C THR A 419 12.81 -44.82 -33.30
N PRO A 420 13.64 -45.13 -32.28
CA PRO A 420 13.77 -44.37 -31.05
C PRO A 420 14.96 -43.40 -31.08
N VAL A 421 14.81 -42.24 -30.44
CA VAL A 421 15.93 -41.33 -30.20
C VAL A 421 16.71 -41.81 -28.98
N ASP A 422 17.92 -42.27 -29.25
CA ASP A 422 18.95 -42.64 -28.27
C ASP A 422 19.47 -41.41 -27.54
N ASN A 423 19.49 -41.51 -26.21
CA ASN A 423 19.94 -40.51 -25.26
C ASN A 423 21.35 -40.91 -24.81
N SER A 424 22.39 -40.19 -25.22
CA SER A 424 23.59 -40.10 -24.37
C SER A 424 24.46 -38.87 -24.62
N LEU A 425 24.64 -38.13 -23.53
CA LEU A 425 25.82 -37.36 -23.11
C LEU A 425 26.14 -36.04 -23.83
N ARG A 426 26.02 -34.94 -23.08
CA ARG A 426 27.17 -34.37 -22.34
C ARG A 426 26.75 -33.25 -21.38
N ASP A 427 27.11 -33.45 -20.12
CA ASP A 427 27.20 -32.43 -19.09
C ASP A 427 28.22 -31.35 -19.48
N ALA A 428 27.83 -30.09 -19.33
CA ALA A 428 28.76 -29.00 -19.07
C ALA A 428 28.08 -28.00 -18.12
N ASP A 429 28.63 -27.96 -16.92
CA ASP A 429 28.52 -26.94 -15.89
C ASP A 429 28.64 -25.54 -16.49
N ASP A 430 27.66 -24.66 -16.28
CA ASP A 430 27.89 -23.22 -16.43
C ASP A 430 27.06 -22.41 -15.42
N GLY A 431 27.81 -21.60 -14.67
CA GLY A 431 27.35 -20.86 -13.52
C GLY A 431 26.71 -19.51 -13.84
N ILE A 432 25.94 -19.05 -12.84
CA ILE A 432 25.75 -17.64 -12.46
C ILE A 432 25.17 -16.75 -13.56
N VAL A 433 23.84 -16.75 -13.67
CA VAL A 433 23.08 -15.80 -14.49
C VAL A 433 22.62 -14.62 -13.62
N GLN A 434 23.22 -13.44 -13.81
CA GLN A 434 22.67 -12.16 -13.36
C GLN A 434 21.62 -11.71 -14.39
N GLN A 435 20.36 -11.68 -13.97
CA GLN A 435 19.16 -11.55 -14.80
C GLN A 435 18.43 -10.23 -14.49
N SER A 436 18.20 -9.37 -15.49
CA SER A 436 17.04 -8.47 -15.49
C SER A 436 16.59 -7.99 -16.87
N GLN A 437 17.49 -7.50 -17.73
CA GLN A 437 17.10 -6.99 -19.05
C GLN A 437 17.23 -8.03 -20.18
N ILE A 438 18.25 -8.88 -20.13
CA ILE A 438 18.45 -9.93 -21.16
C ILE A 438 17.30 -10.93 -21.15
N VAL A 439 16.80 -11.33 -19.97
CA VAL A 439 15.67 -12.27 -19.93
C VAL A 439 14.35 -11.63 -20.39
N ARG A 440 14.14 -10.32 -20.13
CA ARG A 440 13.00 -9.58 -20.70
C ARG A 440 13.11 -9.54 -22.23
N ALA A 441 14.32 -9.31 -22.75
CA ALA A 441 14.60 -9.35 -24.17
C ALA A 441 14.36 -10.74 -24.79
N GLU A 442 14.77 -11.82 -24.11
CA GLU A 442 14.49 -13.20 -24.53
C GLU A 442 12.98 -13.49 -24.52
N LEU A 443 12.25 -13.01 -23.51
CA LEU A 443 10.79 -13.15 -23.43
C LEU A 443 10.07 -12.39 -24.54
N LEU A 444 10.51 -11.18 -24.90
CA LEU A 444 9.95 -10.44 -26.02
C LEU A 444 10.05 -11.23 -27.33
N VAL A 445 11.22 -11.83 -27.58
CA VAL A 445 11.47 -12.64 -28.79
C VAL A 445 10.66 -13.94 -28.74
N LYS A 446 10.66 -14.63 -27.60
CA LYS A 446 9.94 -15.90 -27.43
C LYS A 446 8.42 -15.74 -27.61
N ASN A 447 7.87 -14.63 -27.15
CA ASN A 447 6.43 -14.37 -27.16
C ASN A 447 5.97 -13.63 -28.43
N GLY A 448 6.83 -13.45 -29.45
CA GLY A 448 6.44 -12.79 -30.70
C GLY A 448 6.07 -11.32 -30.56
N LEU A 449 6.46 -10.64 -29.48
CA LEU A 449 6.11 -9.24 -29.18
C LEU A 449 7.00 -8.23 -29.94
N LEU A 450 7.56 -8.66 -31.07
CA LEU A 450 8.58 -7.96 -31.84
C LEU A 450 8.27 -8.10 -33.32
N SER A 451 7.98 -6.98 -33.98
CA SER A 451 7.71 -6.93 -35.42
C SER A 451 8.79 -6.06 -36.10
N HIS A 452 9.40 -6.58 -37.16
CA HIS A 452 10.45 -5.87 -37.91
C HIS A 452 9.86 -5.29 -39.19
N ASP A 453 10.06 -3.99 -39.42
CA ASP A 453 9.78 -3.33 -40.69
C ASP A 453 11.09 -3.13 -41.48
N PRO A 454 11.36 -3.95 -42.53
CA PRO A 454 12.58 -3.86 -43.31
C PRO A 454 12.71 -2.56 -44.10
N LYS A 455 11.60 -1.88 -44.44
CA LYS A 455 11.60 -0.66 -45.26
C LYS A 455 12.12 0.53 -44.46
N VAL A 456 11.81 0.58 -43.17
CA VAL A 456 12.18 1.68 -42.26
C VAL A 456 13.44 1.36 -41.45
N GLY A 457 13.83 0.07 -41.41
CA GLY A 457 14.96 -0.42 -40.63
C GLY A 457 14.71 -0.29 -39.13
N SER A 458 13.46 -0.50 -38.72
CA SER A 458 12.99 -0.34 -37.34
C SER A 458 12.20 -1.54 -36.88
N PHE A 459 12.21 -1.76 -35.58
CA PHE A 459 11.45 -2.78 -34.88
C PHE A 459 10.35 -2.09 -34.07
N THR A 460 9.15 -2.61 -34.16
CA THR A 460 8.05 -2.30 -33.26
C THR A 460 8.05 -3.35 -32.16
N VAL A 461 8.23 -2.91 -30.92
CA VAL A 461 8.34 -3.78 -29.75
C VAL A 461 7.20 -3.47 -28.79
N THR A 462 6.41 -4.47 -28.43
CA THR A 462 5.37 -4.31 -27.41
C THR A 462 6.00 -4.43 -26.03
N GLY A 463 6.03 -3.33 -25.29
CA GLY A 463 6.56 -3.28 -23.92
C GLY A 463 5.71 -4.06 -22.93
N SER A 464 6.19 -4.21 -21.70
CA SER A 464 5.48 -4.98 -20.65
C SER A 464 4.11 -4.41 -20.26
N SER A 465 3.81 -3.18 -20.64
CA SER A 465 2.52 -2.50 -20.43
C SER A 465 1.59 -2.53 -21.64
N GLY A 466 1.95 -3.23 -22.72
CA GLY A 466 1.21 -3.24 -23.98
C GLY A 466 1.50 -2.03 -24.89
N LYS A 467 2.29 -1.05 -24.44
CA LYS A 467 2.68 0.12 -25.23
C LYS A 467 3.70 -0.26 -26.33
N LEU A 468 3.54 0.31 -27.52
CA LEU A 468 4.44 0.09 -28.64
C LEU A 468 5.66 1.03 -28.56
N HIS A 469 6.85 0.46 -28.66
CA HIS A 469 8.12 1.16 -28.74
C HIS A 469 8.77 0.94 -30.09
N VAL A 470 9.33 2.02 -30.65
CA VAL A 470 10.11 1.96 -31.89
C VAL A 470 11.58 1.83 -31.53
N VAL A 471 12.21 0.77 -32.02
CA VAL A 471 13.63 0.48 -31.83
C VAL A 471 14.33 0.54 -33.18
N ARG A 472 15.47 1.22 -33.26
CA ARG A 472 16.35 1.24 -34.42
C ARG A 472 17.74 0.80 -33.97
N LEU A 473 18.32 -0.16 -34.68
CA LEU A 473 19.65 -0.69 -34.35
C LEU A 473 20.78 -0.03 -35.14
N PHE A 474 20.48 0.45 -36.35
CA PHE A 474 21.45 1.04 -37.26
C PHE A 474 20.91 2.35 -37.84
N PRO A 475 21.75 3.39 -38.06
CA PRO A 475 23.21 3.43 -37.86
C PRO A 475 23.65 3.57 -36.40
N SER A 476 22.75 3.96 -35.50
CA SER A 476 22.97 4.03 -34.06
C SER A 476 21.81 3.38 -33.31
N GLU A 477 22.11 2.76 -32.18
CA GLU A 477 21.09 2.16 -31.31
C GLU A 477 20.20 3.26 -30.72
N TYR A 478 18.91 3.15 -30.97
CA TYR A 478 17.89 4.06 -30.48
C TYR A 478 16.65 3.28 -30.09
N CYS A 479 16.00 3.71 -29.02
CA CYS A 479 14.69 3.26 -28.64
C CYS A 479 13.86 4.47 -28.24
N SER A 480 12.56 4.45 -28.55
CA SER A 480 11.62 5.49 -28.11
C SER A 480 11.32 5.46 -26.60
N CYS A 481 11.83 4.46 -25.87
CA CYS A 481 11.78 4.47 -24.41
C CYS A 481 12.82 5.47 -23.85
N PRO A 482 12.62 6.02 -22.63
CA PRO A 482 13.46 7.06 -22.04
C PRO A 482 14.81 6.56 -21.53
N SER A 483 15.10 5.26 -21.68
CA SER A 483 16.40 4.73 -21.30
C SER A 483 17.48 5.41 -22.13
N THR A 484 18.41 6.07 -21.45
CA THR A 484 19.58 6.71 -22.08
C THR A 484 20.66 5.70 -22.49
N THR A 485 20.41 4.41 -22.25
CA THR A 485 21.36 3.30 -22.46
C THR A 485 20.67 2.14 -23.16
N THR A 486 21.38 1.02 -23.34
CA THR A 486 20.84 -0.21 -23.93
C THR A 486 19.70 -0.78 -23.08
N CYS A 487 18.46 -0.58 -23.50
CA CYS A 487 17.27 -1.11 -22.84
C CYS A 487 16.93 -2.54 -23.31
N TYR A 488 16.01 -3.21 -22.62
CA TYR A 488 15.59 -4.57 -22.99
C TYR A 488 14.89 -4.64 -24.37
N HIS A 489 14.29 -3.54 -24.85
CA HIS A 489 13.75 -3.46 -26.21
C HIS A 489 14.87 -3.50 -27.28
N ILE A 490 15.98 -2.78 -27.05
CA ILE A 490 17.17 -2.81 -27.93
C ILE A 490 17.81 -4.19 -27.89
N LEU A 491 17.94 -4.78 -26.70
CA LEU A 491 18.45 -6.15 -26.54
C LEU A 491 17.52 -7.16 -27.24
N GLY A 492 16.20 -6.98 -27.16
CA GLY A 492 15.22 -7.85 -27.82
C GLY A 492 15.36 -7.80 -29.33
N ALA A 493 15.45 -6.60 -29.90
CA ALA A 493 15.68 -6.43 -31.34
C ALA A 493 17.02 -7.07 -31.78
N LYS A 494 18.09 -6.90 -31.01
CA LYS A 494 19.38 -7.56 -31.27
C LYS A 494 19.27 -9.08 -31.24
N LEU A 495 18.59 -9.63 -30.24
CA LEU A 495 18.35 -11.07 -30.12
C LEU A 495 17.51 -11.60 -31.29
N SER A 496 16.48 -10.87 -31.74
CA SER A 496 15.68 -11.27 -32.91
C SER A 496 16.49 -11.35 -34.20
N LEU A 497 17.57 -10.57 -34.31
CA LEU A 497 18.50 -10.61 -35.44
C LEU A 497 19.67 -11.58 -35.24
N GLY A 498 19.71 -12.32 -34.12
CA GLY A 498 20.83 -13.20 -33.77
C GLY A 498 22.13 -12.45 -33.48
N ILE A 499 22.08 -11.13 -33.20
CA ILE A 499 23.26 -10.34 -32.86
C ILE A 499 23.70 -10.71 -31.43
N PRO A 500 24.94 -11.21 -31.23
CA PRO A 500 25.41 -11.60 -29.92
C PRO A 500 25.55 -10.38 -29.01
N ILE A 501 24.88 -10.41 -27.86
CA ILE A 501 25.03 -9.37 -26.83
C ILE A 501 26.41 -9.54 -26.18
N LYS A 502 27.37 -8.68 -26.53
CA LYS A 502 28.68 -8.63 -25.88
C LYS A 502 28.51 -8.32 -24.39
N LYS A 503 28.74 -9.32 -23.54
CA LYS A 503 28.93 -9.10 -22.11
C LYS A 503 30.32 -8.50 -21.91
N ASP A 504 30.46 -7.19 -22.03
CA ASP A 504 31.65 -6.50 -21.51
C ASP A 504 31.57 -6.56 -19.98
N MET A 505 31.90 -7.72 -19.42
CA MET A 505 32.00 -7.90 -17.98
C MET A 505 33.26 -7.17 -17.54
N LYS A 506 33.12 -5.90 -17.13
CA LYS A 506 34.06 -5.37 -16.14
C LYS A 506 33.90 -6.23 -14.89
N GLN A 507 34.81 -7.18 -14.74
CA GLN A 507 34.91 -8.02 -13.55
C GLN A 507 35.24 -7.09 -12.37
N VAL A 508 34.21 -6.61 -11.68
CA VAL A 508 34.41 -5.81 -10.46
C VAL A 508 35.02 -6.77 -9.44
N ASN A 509 36.33 -6.63 -9.20
CA ASN A 509 37.03 -7.45 -8.25
C ASN A 509 36.51 -7.13 -6.84
N LEU A 510 35.62 -7.98 -6.31
CA LEU A 510 35.02 -7.82 -4.99
C LEU A 510 36.08 -7.77 -3.87
N SER A 511 37.33 -8.16 -4.15
CA SER A 511 38.47 -8.00 -3.25
C SER A 511 38.87 -6.53 -3.04
N GLN A 512 38.66 -5.64 -4.02
CA GLN A 512 38.91 -4.20 -3.89
C GLN A 512 37.90 -3.52 -2.95
N LEU A 513 36.64 -3.96 -2.94
CA LEU A 513 35.64 -3.54 -1.94
C LEU A 513 35.90 -4.12 -0.55
N ARG A 514 36.54 -5.29 -0.47
CA ARG A 514 36.92 -5.95 0.79
C ARG A 514 38.17 -5.34 1.43
N TRP A 515 39.01 -4.65 0.64
CA TRP A 515 40.26 -4.03 1.08
C TRP A 515 40.12 -2.59 1.57
N ASN A 516 38.95 -1.97 1.42
CA ASN A 516 38.53 -0.84 2.26
C ASN A 516 38.20 -1.36 3.68
N LYS A 517 39.23 -1.85 4.37
CA LYS A 517 39.17 -2.26 5.78
C LYS A 517 38.75 -1.04 6.60
N ARG A 518 37.51 -1.03 7.06
CA ARG A 518 37.05 -0.16 8.15
C ARG A 518 38.05 -0.25 9.30
N SER A 519 38.47 0.89 9.83
CA SER A 519 39.38 0.93 10.98
C SER A 519 38.75 0.16 12.16
N LYS A 520 39.58 -0.45 13.01
CA LYS A 520 39.13 -1.35 14.10
C LYS A 520 38.06 -0.72 15.01
N GLY A 521 38.03 0.60 15.15
CA GLY A 521 37.06 1.34 15.96
C GLY A 521 35.63 1.37 15.37
N GLN A 522 35.47 1.32 14.05
CA GLN A 522 34.18 1.49 13.39
C GLN A 522 33.39 0.18 13.16
N LYS A 523 33.96 -0.97 13.56
CA LYS A 523 33.31 -2.27 13.38
C LYS A 523 32.24 -2.59 14.42
N LYS A 524 32.12 -1.79 15.49
CA LYS A 524 31.19 -2.04 16.61
C LYS A 524 29.95 -1.15 16.63
N CYS A 525 29.80 -0.19 15.72
CA CYS A 525 28.60 0.64 15.64
C CYS A 525 27.51 -0.09 14.85
N GLY A 526 26.44 -0.52 15.53
CA GLY A 526 25.27 -1.11 14.87
C GLY A 526 24.54 -0.09 13.99
N ARG A 527 23.78 -0.59 13.00
CA ARG A 527 23.04 0.18 11.97
C ARG A 527 21.97 1.18 12.48
N LYS A 528 21.81 1.36 13.80
CA LYS A 528 20.69 2.09 14.43
C LYS A 528 21.09 3.29 15.31
N ARG A 529 22.29 3.85 15.19
CA ARG A 529 22.63 5.17 15.77
C ARG A 529 23.41 6.05 14.77
N PRO A 530 23.21 7.38 14.78
CA PRO A 530 24.00 8.32 13.99
C PRO A 530 25.49 8.20 14.27
N ARG A 531 26.34 8.45 13.26
CA ARG A 531 27.79 8.28 13.38
C ARG A 531 28.42 9.47 14.13
N PRO A 532 29.55 9.27 14.84
CA PRO A 532 30.39 10.39 15.27
C PRO A 532 30.90 11.13 14.03
N GLY A 533 30.41 12.34 13.78
CA GLY A 533 30.64 13.14 12.57
C GLY A 533 29.39 13.42 11.72
N ASP A 534 28.22 12.85 12.05
CA ASP A 534 26.93 13.17 11.41
C ASP A 534 26.22 14.39 12.06
N ASN A 535 26.92 15.18 12.88
CA ASN A 535 26.40 16.45 13.39
C ASN A 535 27.02 17.61 12.60
N ASP A 536 26.13 18.43 12.01
CA ASP A 536 26.32 19.79 11.53
C ASP A 536 27.19 19.99 10.26
N VAL A 537 26.58 19.80 9.09
CA VAL A 537 26.94 20.62 7.92
C VAL A 537 26.15 21.93 8.04
N VAL A 538 26.81 22.95 8.56
CA VAL A 538 26.36 24.33 8.44
C VAL A 538 26.50 24.72 6.98
N VAL A 539 25.37 24.97 6.31
CA VAL A 539 25.36 25.60 4.99
C VAL A 539 25.85 27.03 5.17
N THR A 540 27.03 27.33 4.65
CA THR A 540 27.50 28.70 4.49
C THR A 540 26.68 29.36 3.38
N PRO A 541 25.96 30.47 3.66
CA PRO A 541 25.30 31.27 2.62
C PRO A 541 26.33 31.90 1.68
N ALA A 542 25.87 32.34 0.52
CA ALA A 542 26.71 32.85 -0.55
C ALA A 542 27.57 34.07 -0.12
N PRO A 543 28.70 34.32 -0.81
CA PRO A 543 29.72 35.30 -0.39
C PRO A 543 29.27 36.78 -0.36
N ASP A 544 28.05 37.08 -0.77
CA ASP A 544 27.42 38.41 -0.70
C ASP A 544 26.82 38.71 0.68
N SER A 545 26.73 37.71 1.57
CA SER A 545 26.10 37.83 2.89
C SER A 545 27.07 38.14 4.04
N GLN A 546 28.38 38.29 3.79
CA GLN A 546 29.43 38.39 4.83
C GLN A 546 30.25 39.69 4.73
N ASN A 547 29.60 40.84 4.85
CA ASN A 547 30.33 42.10 4.93
C ASN A 547 29.77 43.06 6.00
N TRP A 548 29.32 42.54 7.14
CA TRP A 548 29.05 43.37 8.32
C TRP A 548 29.62 42.68 9.58
N GLU A 549 30.90 42.99 9.76
CA GLU A 549 31.85 42.77 10.86
C GLU A 549 31.25 42.81 12.29
N GLU A 550 31.63 41.86 13.14
CA GLU A 550 32.58 42.00 14.27
C GLU A 550 31.95 42.63 15.52
N SER A 551 32.00 42.00 16.70
CA SER A 551 33.26 41.85 17.42
C SER A 551 33.07 41.15 18.78
N SER A 552 34.10 40.38 19.16
CA SER A 552 34.54 40.03 20.52
C SER A 552 33.69 39.01 21.33
N GLY A 553 34.22 37.97 21.95
CA GLY A 553 35.60 37.51 22.11
C GLY A 553 35.71 36.43 23.20
N LEU A 554 36.09 35.21 22.79
CA LEU A 554 36.98 34.24 23.49
C LEU A 554 36.59 33.73 24.93
N PRO A 555 37.25 32.70 25.52
CA PRO A 555 36.78 31.31 25.41
C PRO A 555 36.90 30.50 26.74
N ARG A 556 36.81 29.16 26.63
CA ARG A 556 37.30 28.10 27.56
C ARG A 556 36.28 27.57 28.57
N LYS A 557 36.33 26.32 29.04
CA LYS A 557 37.06 25.09 28.69
C LYS A 557 36.32 23.96 29.42
N SER A 558 36.45 22.77 28.84
CA SER A 558 36.14 21.45 29.40
C SER A 558 36.53 21.23 30.87
N LEU A 559 35.67 20.52 31.61
CA LEU A 559 36.10 19.52 32.60
C LEU A 559 34.98 18.50 32.84
N LYS A 560 35.28 17.22 32.56
CA LYS A 560 34.57 16.04 33.04
C LYS A 560 35.32 15.54 34.27
N ILE A 561 34.63 15.32 35.39
CA ILE A 561 35.02 14.33 36.40
C ILE A 561 33.76 13.60 36.90
N SER A 562 33.92 12.29 37.02
CA SER A 562 33.01 11.24 37.48
C SER A 562 33.09 10.99 38.99
N GLY A 563 32.03 10.39 39.56
CA GLY A 563 32.05 9.62 40.83
C GLY A 563 31.34 10.34 41.98
N GLN A 564 30.09 9.97 42.31
CA GLN A 564 29.70 8.97 43.32
C GLN A 564 30.04 9.36 44.78
N VAL A 565 29.00 9.55 45.61
CA VAL A 565 28.68 8.81 46.86
C VAL A 565 27.89 9.67 47.88
N SER A 566 26.73 9.12 48.28
CA SER A 566 25.92 9.18 49.52
C SER A 566 25.53 10.47 50.28
N ILE A 567 24.20 10.62 50.44
CA ILE A 567 23.37 10.78 51.66
C ILE A 567 23.80 11.80 52.74
N THR A 568 22.95 12.82 52.98
CA THR A 568 22.35 13.16 54.29
C THR A 568 21.20 14.16 54.13
N GLU A 569 20.14 13.97 54.92
CA GLU A 569 19.00 14.89 55.12
C GLU A 569 19.40 16.13 55.94
N SER A 570 18.80 17.30 55.65
CA SER A 570 18.27 18.24 56.66
C SER A 570 17.61 19.48 56.04
N ASN A 571 16.60 19.97 56.73
CA ASN A 571 15.69 21.08 56.42
C ASN A 571 16.32 22.48 56.53
N ALA A 572 15.82 23.42 55.72
CA ALA A 572 15.61 24.86 56.03
C ALA A 572 14.80 25.47 54.86
N VAL A 573 13.49 25.70 54.97
CA VAL A 573 12.84 26.97 55.35
C VAL A 573 13.70 28.22 55.15
N GLU A 574 13.42 28.98 54.10
CA GLU A 574 13.46 30.45 54.18
C GLU A 574 12.45 31.07 53.19
N GLN A 575 11.51 31.83 53.76
CA GLN A 575 10.61 32.74 53.09
C GLN A 575 11.38 34.05 52.83
N ILE A 576 11.30 34.63 51.62
CA ILE A 576 11.28 36.09 51.47
C ILE A 576 10.26 36.48 50.39
N GLU A 577 9.48 37.48 50.79
CA GLU A 577 8.34 38.13 50.18
C GLU A 577 8.67 39.08 48.99
N VAL A 578 7.73 39.09 48.03
CA VAL A 578 6.96 40.23 47.50
C VAL A 578 7.67 41.42 46.85
N ASN A 579 7.40 41.60 45.54
CA ASN A 579 6.83 42.80 44.86
C ASN A 579 7.05 42.64 43.34
N SER A 580 6.18 43.04 42.40
CA SER A 580 4.79 43.47 42.34
C SER A 580 4.46 43.72 40.85
N ALA A 581 3.21 43.45 40.47
CA ALA A 581 2.40 44.13 39.44
C ALA A 581 2.71 44.01 37.93
N ALA A 582 1.76 43.39 37.21
CA ALA A 582 0.90 43.97 36.15
C ALA A 582 0.31 42.82 35.29
N GLU A 583 -0.80 42.20 35.69
CA GLU A 583 -2.19 42.50 35.26
C GLU A 583 -2.44 42.59 33.74
N ARG A 584 -3.19 41.61 33.21
CA ARG A 584 -4.49 41.82 32.53
C ARG A 584 -5.22 40.50 32.33
N SER A 585 -6.29 40.34 33.09
CA SER A 585 -7.31 39.29 33.03
C SER A 585 -8.53 39.81 32.26
N ILE A 586 -9.23 38.96 31.52
CA ILE A 586 -10.59 39.21 31.03
C ILE A 586 -11.48 38.09 31.57
N ASN A 587 -12.37 38.44 32.51
CA ASN A 587 -13.53 37.65 32.98
C ASN A 587 -14.62 37.71 31.89
N VAL A 588 -15.32 36.61 31.53
CA VAL A 588 -16.47 35.96 32.20
C VAL A 588 -17.51 36.97 32.70
N CYS A 589 -18.69 36.94 32.09
CA CYS A 589 -19.91 37.55 32.62
C CYS A 589 -21.08 36.57 32.40
N GLU A 590 -21.60 36.04 33.50
CA GLU A 590 -22.98 35.58 33.66
C GLU A 590 -23.73 36.71 34.37
N GLU A 591 -24.89 37.11 33.88
CA GLU A 591 -26.00 37.57 34.74
C GLU A 591 -27.34 37.50 33.98
N CYS A 592 -28.33 36.93 34.67
CA CYS A 592 -29.73 36.78 34.28
C CYS A 592 -30.54 38.05 34.59
N ASN A 593 -31.58 38.36 33.80
CA ASN A 593 -32.99 38.35 34.25
C ASN A 593 -33.94 39.08 33.28
N GLU A 594 -35.00 38.34 32.94
CA GLU A 594 -36.42 38.72 32.91
C GLU A 594 -36.84 40.16 32.54
N VAL A 595 -37.57 40.27 31.42
CA VAL A 595 -38.76 41.13 31.31
C VAL A 595 -39.84 40.37 30.52
N GLU A 596 -40.94 40.05 31.20
CA GLU A 596 -42.23 39.67 30.60
C GLU A 596 -42.87 40.87 29.89
N GLY A 597 -43.61 40.65 28.79
CA GLY A 597 -44.38 41.75 28.19
C GLY A 597 -45.01 41.51 26.82
N ASN A 598 -45.97 40.58 26.77
CA ASN A 598 -47.25 40.63 26.04
C ASN A 598 -47.39 41.31 24.64
N GLN A 599 -48.09 40.55 23.79
CA GLN A 599 -49.17 40.95 22.87
C GLN A 599 -48.87 41.43 21.43
N ASN A 600 -49.33 40.55 20.52
CA ASN A 600 -50.28 40.79 19.43
C ASN A 600 -49.86 41.55 18.15
N SER A 601 -50.07 40.80 17.07
CA SER A 601 -50.89 41.12 15.89
C SER A 601 -50.21 41.69 14.64
N ASN A 602 -50.41 40.91 13.58
CA ASN A 602 -50.87 41.27 12.23
C ASN A 602 -50.01 42.15 11.31
N GLN A 603 -49.76 41.54 10.14
CA GLN A 603 -49.94 42.08 8.79
C GLN A 603 -49.11 43.31 8.38
N ASN A 604 -48.09 43.07 7.56
CA ASN A 604 -48.18 43.27 6.10
C ASN A 604 -47.04 42.54 5.38
#